data_AF-A0A1X9YIG9-F1
#
_entry.id   AF-A0A1X9YIG9-F1
#
_cell.length_a   1.000
_cell.length_b   1.000
_cell.length_c   1.000
_cell.angle_alpha   90.00
_cell.angle_beta   90.00
_cell.angle_gamma   90.00
#
_symmetry.space_group_name_H-M   'P 1'
#
loop_
_entity.id
_entity.type
_entity.pdbx_description
1 polymer ?
#
loop_
_entity_poly.entity_id
_entity_poly.type
_entity_poly.pdbx_seq_one_letter_code
_entity_poly.pdbx_strand_id
1 'polypeptide(L)'
;MARSHRAQPSTADHPIPKVRTAHDATDDARLRRDPADEDAKLDVALDETFPSSDAPANTQPGKGRDPAPSSGYDASAERARKPAAK
;
A
#
# COMPACT_ATOMS: atom_id res chain seq x y z
N MET A 1 28.93 0.68 34.29
CA MET A 1 28.58 1.44 33.08
C MET A 1 29.16 0.73 31.87
N ALA A 2 28.34 0.11 31.02
CA ALA A 2 28.63 -0.16 29.60
C ALA A 2 27.35 -0.71 28.95
N ARG A 3 26.74 0.06 28.04
CA ARG A 3 25.56 -0.36 27.27
C ARG A 3 26.06 -1.22 26.11
N SER A 4 25.68 -2.50 26.11
CA SER A 4 25.85 -3.39 24.97
C SER A 4 24.91 -2.93 23.84
N HIS A 5 25.48 -2.26 22.85
CA HIS A 5 24.76 -1.87 21.65
C HIS A 5 24.45 -3.11 20.80
N ARG A 6 23.19 -3.56 20.83
CA ARG A 6 22.64 -4.56 19.91
C ARG A 6 22.75 -4.00 18.48
N ALA A 7 23.52 -4.68 17.63
CA ALA A 7 23.58 -4.38 16.20
C ALA A 7 22.17 -4.48 15.60
N GLN A 8 21.74 -3.43 14.91
CA GLN A 8 20.49 -3.44 14.17
C GLN A 8 20.61 -4.46 13.02
N PRO A 9 19.57 -5.26 12.73
CA PRO A 9 19.58 -6.10 11.55
C PRO A 9 19.72 -5.21 10.31
N SER A 10 20.72 -5.53 9.49
CA SER A 10 20.97 -4.88 8.20
C SER A 10 19.72 -5.05 7.31
N THR A 11 19.33 -3.98 6.62
CA THR A 11 18.29 -4.01 5.58
C THR A 11 18.60 -4.98 4.42
N ALA A 12 19.80 -5.57 4.39
CA ALA A 12 20.23 -6.57 3.42
C ALA A 12 19.41 -7.88 3.43
N ASP A 13 18.74 -8.23 4.53
CA ASP A 13 18.01 -9.50 4.66
C ASP A 13 16.52 -9.41 4.26
N HIS A 14 16.03 -8.23 3.88
CA HIS A 14 14.64 -8.08 3.41
C HIS A 14 14.62 -8.20 1.89
N PRO A 15 13.96 -9.22 1.30
CA PRO A 15 13.78 -9.27 -0.14
C PRO A 15 13.01 -8.02 -0.54
N ILE A 16 13.64 -7.17 -1.37
CA ILE A 16 12.98 -5.99 -1.93
C ILE A 16 11.72 -6.52 -2.63
N PRO A 17 10.51 -6.06 -2.24
CA PRO A 17 9.30 -6.49 -2.91
C PRO A 17 9.46 -6.15 -4.39
N LYS A 18 9.18 -7.13 -5.25
CA LYS A 18 9.22 -6.93 -6.70
C LYS A 18 8.20 -5.84 -7.04
N VAL A 19 8.70 -4.63 -7.28
CA VAL A 19 7.90 -3.54 -7.84
C VAL A 19 7.52 -4.00 -9.23
N ARG A 20 6.23 -4.29 -9.46
CA ARG A 20 5.73 -4.53 -10.81
C ARG A 20 6.01 -3.26 -11.61
N THR A 21 6.49 -3.42 -12.84
CA THR A 21 6.52 -2.31 -13.80
C THR A 21 5.12 -1.71 -13.84
N ALA A 22 5.01 -0.38 -13.68
CA ALA A 22 3.72 0.31 -13.85
C ALA A 22 3.12 -0.18 -15.17
N HIS A 23 1.92 -0.75 -15.09
CA HIS A 23 1.24 -1.28 -16.26
C HIS A 23 0.83 -0.16 -17.23
N ASP A 24 0.90 1.08 -16.76
CA ASP A 24 0.58 2.31 -17.47
C ASP A 24 1.85 3.05 -17.94
N ALA A 25 2.46 2.63 -19.05
CA ALA A 25 3.27 3.56 -19.85
C ALA A 25 2.53 3.95 -21.14
N THR A 26 1.28 3.52 -21.27
CA THR A 26 0.52 3.59 -22.52
C THR A 26 -0.87 4.17 -22.36
N ASP A 27 -1.36 4.42 -21.15
CA ASP A 27 -2.72 4.93 -20.96
C ASP A 27 -2.80 6.39 -21.39
N ASP A 28 -1.71 7.17 -21.24
CA ASP A 28 -1.54 8.46 -21.92
C ASP A 28 -1.70 8.34 -23.46
N ALA A 29 -1.08 7.33 -24.06
CA ALA A 29 -1.14 7.11 -25.51
C ALA A 29 -2.54 6.64 -25.94
N ARG A 30 -3.23 5.85 -25.10
CA ARG A 30 -4.60 5.40 -25.31
C ARG A 30 -5.58 6.54 -25.18
N LEU A 31 -5.46 7.36 -24.13
CA LEU A 31 -6.29 8.54 -23.87
C LEU A 31 -6.10 9.60 -24.97
N ARG A 32 -4.87 9.79 -25.46
CA ARG A 32 -4.61 10.68 -26.60
C ARG A 32 -5.23 10.15 -27.90
N ARG A 33 -5.32 8.82 -28.07
CA ARG A 33 -5.93 8.19 -29.24
C ARG A 33 -7.47 8.22 -29.16
N ASP A 34 -8.02 8.00 -27.97
CA ASP A 34 -9.44 8.03 -27.67
C ASP A 34 -9.71 8.81 -26.37
N PRO A 35 -9.99 10.12 -26.48
CA PRO A 35 -10.29 10.95 -25.31
C PRO A 35 -11.63 10.63 -24.63
N ALA A 36 -12.44 9.71 -25.17
CA ALA A 36 -13.68 9.25 -24.56
C ALA A 36 -13.52 7.94 -23.78
N ASP A 37 -12.33 7.32 -23.81
CA ASP A 37 -12.03 6.10 -23.05
C ASP A 37 -11.99 6.44 -21.55
N GLU A 38 -13.07 6.11 -20.84
CA GLU A 38 -13.21 6.37 -19.40
C GLU A 38 -12.24 5.54 -18.55
N ASP A 39 -11.83 4.36 -19.02
CA ASP A 39 -10.85 3.54 -18.31
C ASP A 39 -9.48 4.24 -18.36
N ALA A 40 -9.05 4.67 -19.56
CA ALA A 40 -7.78 5.39 -19.73
C ALA A 40 -7.75 6.74 -18.98
N LYS A 41 -8.88 7.43 -18.84
CA LYS A 41 -8.98 8.63 -17.99
C LYS A 41 -8.77 8.33 -16.52
N LEU A 42 -9.39 7.26 -16.04
CA LEU A 42 -9.30 6.86 -14.64
C LEU A 42 -7.86 6.48 -14.30
N ASP A 43 -7.20 5.70 -15.15
CA ASP A 43 -5.82 5.25 -14.95
C ASP A 43 -4.86 6.45 -14.86
N VAL A 44 -4.90 7.38 -15.83
CA VAL A 44 -4.07 8.60 -15.82
C VAL A 44 -4.36 9.49 -14.60
N ALA A 45 -5.64 9.65 -14.23
CA ALA A 45 -6.00 10.43 -13.05
C ALA A 45 -5.50 9.77 -11.75
N LEU A 46 -5.49 8.44 -11.66
CA LEU A 46 -4.97 7.73 -10.50
C LEU A 46 -3.46 7.96 -10.35
N ASP A 47 -2.70 7.95 -11.44
CA ASP A 47 -1.27 8.23 -11.43
C ASP A 47 -0.95 9.67 -10.99
N GLU A 48 -1.79 10.65 -11.35
CA GLU A 48 -1.64 12.04 -10.91
C GLU A 48 -2.11 12.28 -9.46
N THR A 49 -3.12 11.56 -8.98
CA THR A 49 -3.73 11.80 -7.65
C THR A 49 -2.93 11.26 -6.48
N PHE A 50 -2.07 10.27 -6.72
CA PHE A 50 -1.19 9.70 -5.71
C PHE A 50 0.27 10.04 -6.03
N PRO A 51 0.72 11.29 -5.83
CA PRO A 51 2.15 11.55 -5.84
C PRO A 51 2.76 10.62 -4.80
N SER A 52 3.83 9.90 -5.15
CA SER A 52 4.52 8.92 -4.29
C SER A 52 5.14 9.53 -3.01
N SER A 53 4.66 10.70 -2.60
CA SER A 53 5.09 11.54 -1.50
C SER A 53 4.08 11.51 -0.34
N ASP A 54 3.46 10.36 -0.05
CA ASP A 54 2.94 10.19 1.31
C ASP A 54 4.13 10.32 2.27
N ALA A 55 3.96 11.09 3.33
CA ALA A 55 5.01 11.24 4.33
C ALA A 55 5.30 9.85 4.91
N PRO A 56 6.57 9.53 5.22
CA PRO A 56 6.86 8.31 5.92
C PRO A 56 5.99 8.24 7.18
N ALA A 57 5.29 7.12 7.36
CA ALA A 57 4.37 6.93 8.47
C ALA A 57 5.05 7.32 9.79
N ASN A 58 4.50 8.31 10.50
CA ASN A 58 5.06 8.78 11.77
C ASN A 58 4.80 7.79 12.92
N THR A 59 4.03 6.75 12.68
CA THR A 59 3.76 5.70 13.65
C THR A 59 4.84 4.62 13.55
N GLN A 60 5.64 4.50 14.60
CA GLN A 60 6.46 3.31 14.82
C GLN A 60 5.51 2.14 15.16
N PRO A 61 5.59 0.99 14.47
CA PRO A 61 4.91 -0.21 14.93
C PRO A 61 5.53 -0.62 16.28
N GLY A 62 4.79 -0.38 17.37
CA GLY A 62 5.08 -0.90 18.70
C GLY A 62 6.38 -0.40 19.35
N LYS A 63 6.30 0.62 20.20
CA LYS A 63 7.31 0.84 21.26
C LYS A 63 7.25 -0.21 22.38
N GLY A 64 6.26 -1.11 22.35
CA GLY A 64 6.15 -2.29 23.20
C GLY A 64 6.20 -3.54 22.32
N ARG A 65 6.73 -4.65 22.86
CA ARG A 65 6.86 -5.94 22.15
C ARG A 65 5.51 -6.59 21.81
N ASP A 66 4.42 -5.94 22.17
CA ASP A 66 3.07 -6.45 22.03
C ASP A 66 2.40 -5.82 20.80
N PRO A 67 1.70 -6.61 19.97
CA PRO A 67 0.92 -6.10 18.87
C PRO A 67 -0.01 -4.97 19.33
N ALA A 68 -0.27 -4.00 18.45
CA ALA A 68 -1.31 -3.02 18.70
C ALA A 68 -2.63 -3.77 19.03
N PRO A 69 -3.41 -3.30 20.02
CA PRO A 69 -4.68 -3.92 20.33
C PRO A 69 -5.53 -3.98 19.05
N SER A 70 -6.06 -5.15 18.73
CA SER A 70 -6.87 -5.35 17.53
C SER A 70 -8.02 -4.33 17.52
N SER A 71 -8.30 -3.73 16.37
CA SER A 71 -9.37 -2.72 16.20
C SER A 71 -10.80 -3.29 16.32
N GLY A 72 -10.98 -4.45 16.97
CA GLY A 72 -12.28 -5.07 17.20
C GLY A 72 -12.87 -5.75 15.96
N TYR A 73 -12.04 -6.38 15.13
CA TYR A 73 -12.54 -7.17 14.00
C TYR A 73 -13.55 -8.23 14.48
N ASP A 74 -14.82 -8.06 14.13
CA ASP A 74 -15.89 -9.00 14.41
C ASP A 74 -16.15 -9.85 13.16
N ALA A 75 -15.64 -11.07 13.19
CA ALA A 75 -15.80 -12.02 12.09
C ALA A 75 -17.27 -12.31 11.75
N SER A 76 -18.18 -12.24 12.72
CA SER A 76 -19.61 -12.49 12.50
C SER A 76 -20.28 -11.30 11.83
N ALA A 77 -20.00 -10.08 12.31
CA ALA A 77 -20.49 -8.85 11.70
C ALA A 77 -19.99 -8.71 10.25
N GLU A 78 -18.73 -9.04 10.00
CA GLU A 78 -18.13 -8.97 8.66
C GLU A 78 -18.72 -10.04 7.72
N ARG A 79 -18.96 -11.25 8.22
CA ARG A 79 -19.61 -12.31 7.42
C ARG A 79 -21.07 -11.98 7.09
N ALA A 80 -21.77 -11.25 7.97
CA ALA A 80 -23.12 -10.76 7.71
C ALA A 80 -23.16 -9.62 6.68
N ARG A 81 -22.09 -8.82 6.57
CA ARG A 81 -21.97 -7.74 5.57
C ARG A 81 -21.57 -8.24 4.19
N LYS A 82 -20.92 -9.41 4.08
CA LYS A 82 -20.59 -9.97 2.77
C LYS A 82 -21.88 -10.32 2.02
N PRO A 83 -22.21 -9.65 0.90
CA PRO A 83 -23.33 -10.09 0.08
C PRO A 83 -23.02 -11.52 -0.39
N ALA A 84 -24.03 -12.40 -0.34
CA ALA A 84 -23.91 -13.70 -0.96
C ALA A 84 -23.51 -13.48 -2.42
N ALA A 85 -22.36 -14.02 -2.82
CA ALA A 85 -21.91 -13.98 -4.20
C ALA A 85 -23.05 -14.53 -5.08
N LYS A 86 -23.60 -13.66 -5.93
CA LYS A 86 -24.59 -14.02 -6.95
C LYS A 86 -23.87 -14.61 -8.15
#